data_AF-A0A382L398-F1
#
_entry.id   AF-A0A382L398-F1
#
_cell.length_a   1.000
_cell.length_b   1.000
_cell.length_c   1.000
_cell.angle_alpha   90.00
_cell.angle_beta   90.00
_cell.angle_gamma   90.00
#
_symmetry.space_group_name_H-M   'P 1'
#
loop_
_entity.id
_entity.type
_entity.pdbx_description
1 polymer ?
#
loop_
_entity_poly.entity_id
_entity_poly.type
_entity_poly.pdbx_seq_one_letter_code
_entity_poly.pdbx_strand_id
1 'polypeptide(L)'
;MDYIERTVDEYGQTEKGGPGIVPSDGGLEDDVVWSFSISTLIKELHSTNSRVYDALIDNSAAWASATTDGGSSSTAELVKQAAELAKDSDTLNHYEIPSQSDIDDIVQDLPPAVVEKVLRDTNDDGIWDTAVILFGITSDVPPPEIIKEIDDTMKTRGLGLHEENGNRPEGQTFSHMMLTGPVPVTQAITDRSFSEFWNIFPIGVVLCAIAIFLIQKKIRAVLIAGVPTLYSIFITYGIIGWTRMEATPTIIALGPILMALGVAYGLHLSNRFTEETGPNAQIRMMKALSTTGRAIALSALTTMIGFGSLMYTNLGPVFTVGLSLTLGIFVCLLSTFIMAPALAVLTEYDYRKTEGEWHGLARTVTEHNKPVLAVLLAVCLVSIGLIPALETNIDYLEMVPDDEPTLEG
;
A
#
# COMPACT_ATOMS: atom_id res chain seq x y z
N MET A 1 11.43 17.63 -17.10
CA MET A 1 10.59 16.47 -17.42
C MET A 1 11.41 15.54 -18.28
N ASP A 2 11.86 15.99 -19.46
CA ASP A 2 12.79 15.24 -20.33
C ASP A 2 13.90 14.45 -19.61
N TYR A 3 14.65 15.09 -18.70
CA TYR A 3 15.69 14.39 -17.94
C TYR A 3 15.16 13.19 -17.15
N ILE A 4 14.02 13.33 -16.47
CA ILE A 4 13.43 12.25 -15.68
C ILE A 4 12.93 11.16 -16.60
N GLU A 5 12.22 11.54 -17.67
CA GLU A 5 11.72 10.60 -18.67
C GLU A 5 12.86 9.77 -19.26
N ARG A 6 13.96 10.41 -19.69
CA ARG A 6 15.12 9.71 -20.25
C ARG A 6 15.92 8.87 -19.26
N THR A 7 15.82 9.18 -17.97
CA THR A 7 16.52 8.43 -16.92
C THR A 7 15.70 7.23 -16.46
N VAL A 8 14.38 7.39 -16.35
CA VAL A 8 13.43 6.37 -15.84
C VAL A 8 12.88 5.47 -16.95
N ASP A 9 12.75 5.99 -18.17
CA ASP A 9 12.21 5.31 -19.36
C ASP A 9 13.21 5.49 -20.52
N GLU A 10 14.45 5.03 -20.34
CA GLU A 10 15.51 5.24 -21.34
C GLU A 10 15.11 4.65 -22.69
N TYR A 11 14.49 3.48 -22.70
CA TYR A 11 14.14 2.76 -23.92
C TYR A 11 12.92 3.38 -24.60
N GLY A 12 11.92 3.82 -23.85
CA GLY A 12 10.76 4.55 -24.36
C GLY A 12 11.01 6.03 -24.66
N GLN A 13 12.23 6.54 -24.46
CA GLN A 13 12.61 7.92 -24.81
C GLN A 13 13.79 8.05 -25.80
N THR A 14 14.47 6.95 -26.14
CA THR A 14 15.64 6.97 -27.02
C THR A 14 15.34 6.40 -28.40
N GLU A 15 15.60 7.18 -29.45
CA GLU A 15 15.42 6.73 -30.83
C GLU A 15 16.39 5.59 -31.17
N LYS A 16 15.85 4.45 -31.64
CA LYS A 16 16.63 3.30 -32.12
C LYS A 16 16.04 2.79 -33.43
N GLY A 17 16.87 2.72 -34.46
CA GLY A 17 16.49 2.18 -35.78
C GLY A 17 16.01 3.21 -36.80
N GLY A 18 16.00 4.50 -36.45
CA GLY A 18 15.66 5.61 -37.35
C GLY A 18 15.13 6.82 -36.56
N PRO A 19 15.03 8.01 -37.19
CA PRO A 19 14.43 9.19 -36.56
C PRO A 19 12.97 8.93 -36.20
N GLY A 20 12.55 9.34 -35.01
CA GLY A 20 11.20 9.19 -34.48
C GLY A 20 10.79 7.76 -34.11
N ILE A 21 11.68 6.77 -34.26
CA ILE A 21 11.41 5.38 -33.86
C ILE A 21 11.88 5.19 -32.42
N VAL A 22 10.94 5.30 -31.49
CA VAL A 22 11.18 5.03 -30.07
C VAL A 22 10.60 3.65 -29.75
N PRO A 23 11.42 2.59 -29.65
CA PRO A 23 10.92 1.26 -29.41
C PRO A 23 10.44 1.12 -27.97
N SER A 24 9.18 0.73 -27.79
CA SER A 24 8.73 0.23 -26.48
C SER A 24 9.32 -1.15 -26.27
N ASP A 25 10.03 -1.33 -25.16
CA ASP A 25 10.50 -2.62 -24.66
C ASP A 25 9.41 -3.34 -23.84
N GLY A 26 8.30 -2.65 -23.53
CA GLY A 26 7.21 -3.14 -22.70
C GLY A 26 7.56 -3.20 -21.22
N GLY A 27 8.56 -2.45 -20.75
CA GLY A 27 9.07 -2.46 -19.38
C GLY A 27 9.85 -3.75 -19.06
N LEU A 28 10.61 -4.27 -20.02
CA LEU A 28 11.43 -5.48 -19.84
C LEU A 28 12.86 -5.17 -19.39
N GLU A 29 13.37 -3.99 -19.76
CA GLU A 29 14.73 -3.54 -19.47
C GLU A 29 14.73 -2.46 -18.37
N ASP A 30 13.72 -1.59 -18.33
CA ASP A 30 13.61 -0.44 -17.40
C ASP A 30 12.33 -0.43 -16.54
N ASP A 31 11.55 -1.51 -16.56
CA ASP A 31 10.31 -1.68 -15.78
C ASP A 31 9.18 -0.67 -16.12
N VAL A 32 9.41 0.23 -17.08
CA VAL A 32 8.48 1.28 -17.51
C VAL A 32 7.93 0.93 -18.88
N VAL A 33 6.61 0.76 -18.94
CA VAL A 33 5.91 0.43 -20.19
C VAL A 33 5.73 1.67 -21.06
N TRP A 34 5.47 2.81 -20.42
CA TRP A 34 5.31 4.11 -21.07
C TRP A 34 5.46 5.24 -20.06
N SER A 35 5.93 6.38 -20.53
CA SER A 35 5.85 7.66 -19.83
C SER A 35 4.99 8.65 -20.64
N PHE A 36 4.24 9.50 -19.94
CA PHE A 36 3.36 10.49 -20.55
C PHE A 36 3.42 11.80 -19.79
N SER A 37 3.91 12.85 -20.44
CA SER A 37 3.87 14.21 -19.93
C SER A 37 3.63 15.22 -21.06
N ILE A 38 3.51 16.49 -20.67
CA ILE A 38 3.47 17.59 -21.63
C ILE A 38 4.74 17.67 -22.49
N SER A 39 5.93 17.30 -21.98
CA SER A 39 7.15 17.29 -22.80
C SER A 39 7.13 16.19 -23.85
N THR A 40 6.60 15.00 -23.52
CA THR A 40 6.42 13.93 -24.50
C THR A 40 5.44 14.38 -25.59
N LEU A 41 4.29 14.93 -25.21
CA LEU A 41 3.28 15.42 -26.16
C LEU A 41 3.85 16.46 -27.13
N ILE A 42 4.58 17.44 -26.62
CA ILE A 42 5.18 18.50 -27.43
C ILE A 42 6.15 17.91 -28.46
N LYS A 43 7.03 16.99 -28.06
CA LYS A 43 8.01 16.37 -28.99
C LYS A 43 7.34 15.47 -30.03
N GLU A 44 6.34 14.70 -29.62
CA GLU A 44 5.57 13.82 -30.51
C GLU A 44 4.83 14.64 -31.58
N LEU A 45 4.17 15.73 -31.19
CA LEU A 45 3.49 16.63 -32.11
C LEU A 45 4.48 17.39 -33.00
N HIS A 46 5.60 17.86 -32.43
CA HIS A 46 6.64 18.53 -33.21
C HIS A 46 7.18 17.59 -34.30
N SER A 47 7.61 16.38 -33.95
CA SER A 47 8.21 15.41 -34.89
C SER A 47 7.25 14.78 -35.91
N THR A 48 5.94 15.03 -35.83
CA THR A 48 4.95 14.36 -36.72
C THR A 48 5.26 14.58 -38.20
N ASN A 49 5.67 15.80 -38.59
CA ASN A 49 5.97 16.11 -39.98
C ASN A 49 7.19 15.33 -40.48
N SER A 50 8.32 15.36 -39.76
CA SER A 50 9.53 14.61 -40.17
C SER A 50 9.25 13.11 -40.30
N ARG A 51 8.46 12.53 -39.39
CA ARG A 51 8.05 11.12 -39.46
C ARG A 51 7.24 10.79 -40.71
N VAL A 52 6.34 11.67 -41.14
CA VAL A 52 5.58 11.49 -42.39
C VAL A 52 6.52 11.48 -43.60
N TYR A 53 7.47 12.40 -43.65
CA TYR A 53 8.46 12.44 -44.73
C TYR A 53 9.37 11.22 -44.74
N ASP A 54 9.81 10.73 -43.57
CA ASP A 54 10.62 9.53 -43.45
C ASP A 54 9.87 8.28 -43.91
N ALA A 55 8.60 8.14 -43.51
CA ALA A 55 7.75 7.07 -44.01
C ALA A 55 7.56 7.12 -45.54
N LEU A 56 7.44 8.32 -46.13
CA LEU A 56 7.37 8.50 -47.58
C LEU A 56 8.67 8.09 -48.26
N ILE A 57 9.82 8.47 -47.71
CA ILE A 57 11.15 8.16 -48.27
C ILE A 57 11.42 6.66 -48.19
N ASP A 58 11.24 6.05 -47.02
CA ASP A 58 11.62 4.66 -46.77
C ASP A 58 10.73 3.65 -47.52
N ASN A 59 9.44 3.97 -47.68
CA ASN A 59 8.49 3.07 -48.37
C ASN A 59 8.37 3.33 -49.87
N SER A 60 8.92 4.44 -50.39
CA SER A 60 8.83 4.81 -51.81
C SER A 60 9.33 3.71 -52.76
N ALA A 61 10.44 3.06 -52.44
CA ALA A 61 11.02 1.98 -53.25
C ALA A 61 10.12 0.73 -53.29
N ALA A 62 9.50 0.40 -52.15
CA ALA A 62 8.53 -0.68 -52.07
C ALA A 62 7.28 -0.35 -52.90
N TRP A 63 6.75 0.88 -52.82
CA TRP A 63 5.62 1.34 -53.64
C TRP A 63 5.92 1.32 -55.13
N ALA A 64 7.10 1.78 -55.54
CA ALA A 64 7.55 1.75 -56.92
C ALA A 64 7.65 0.32 -57.47
N SER A 65 8.06 -0.63 -56.63
CA SER A 65 8.21 -2.05 -56.99
C SER A 65 6.91 -2.86 -56.96
N ALA A 66 5.91 -2.43 -56.18
CA ALA A 66 4.62 -3.11 -56.03
C ALA A 66 3.65 -2.80 -57.19
N THR A 67 3.96 -1.81 -58.02
CA THR A 67 3.10 -1.38 -59.13
C THR A 67 3.54 -1.94 -60.48
N THR A 68 2.61 -2.48 -61.27
CA THR A 68 2.87 -3.07 -62.60
C THR A 68 2.89 -2.07 -63.76
N ASP A 69 2.43 -0.83 -63.55
CA ASP A 69 2.39 0.22 -64.59
C ASP A 69 3.47 1.29 -64.32
N GLY A 70 4.29 1.61 -65.32
CA GLY A 70 5.42 2.56 -65.18
C GLY A 70 5.04 4.02 -64.84
N GLY A 71 3.74 4.36 -64.92
CA GLY A 71 3.24 5.67 -64.50
C GLY A 71 3.21 5.84 -62.98
N SER A 72 2.90 4.80 -62.23
CA SER A 72 2.86 4.87 -60.76
C SER A 72 4.23 4.71 -60.10
N SER A 73 5.16 4.00 -60.74
CA SER A 73 6.55 3.94 -60.28
C SER A 73 7.26 5.29 -60.40
N SER A 74 7.02 6.03 -61.48
CA SER A 74 7.55 7.39 -61.64
C SER A 74 6.95 8.40 -60.65
N THR A 75 5.67 8.26 -60.28
CA THR A 75 5.09 9.07 -59.20
C THR A 75 5.67 8.76 -57.84
N ALA A 76 5.97 7.49 -57.53
CA ALA A 76 6.61 7.11 -56.27
C ALA A 76 8.02 7.71 -56.13
N GLU A 77 8.80 7.72 -57.22
CA GLU A 77 10.14 8.34 -57.23
C GLU A 77 10.08 9.87 -57.10
N LEU A 78 9.09 10.52 -57.71
CA LEU A 78 8.85 11.97 -57.55
C LEU A 78 8.44 12.33 -56.11
N VAL A 79 7.59 11.51 -55.49
CA VAL A 79 7.20 11.69 -54.08
C VAL A 79 8.40 11.54 -53.16
N LYS A 80 9.28 10.56 -53.43
CA LYS A 80 10.55 10.39 -52.71
C LYS A 80 11.45 11.62 -52.82
N GLN A 81 11.71 12.10 -54.03
CA GLN A 81 12.58 13.27 -54.25
C GLN A 81 12.00 14.53 -53.61
N ALA A 82 10.68 14.72 -53.68
CA ALA A 82 10.01 15.84 -53.02
C ALA A 82 10.10 15.74 -51.49
N ALA A 83 10.01 14.53 -50.92
CA ALA A 83 10.16 14.29 -49.50
C ALA A 83 11.60 14.49 -49.01
N GLU A 84 12.60 14.02 -49.77
CA GLU A 84 14.03 14.25 -49.48
C GLU A 84 14.37 15.74 -49.51
N LEU A 85 13.87 16.47 -50.53
CA LEU A 85 14.09 17.92 -50.64
C LEU A 85 13.43 18.71 -49.50
N ALA A 86 12.22 18.29 -49.08
CA ALA A 86 11.55 18.87 -47.94
C ALA A 86 12.29 18.59 -46.63
N LYS A 87 12.98 17.46 -46.52
CA LYS A 87 13.77 17.09 -45.33
C LYS A 87 15.09 17.84 -45.22
N ASP A 88 15.78 18.02 -46.34
CA ASP A 88 17.09 18.67 -46.39
C ASP A 88 17.02 20.20 -46.21
N SER A 89 15.81 20.78 -46.22
CA SER A 89 15.63 22.23 -46.02
C SER A 89 15.74 22.71 -44.57
N ASP A 90 16.03 21.83 -43.60
CA ASP A 90 16.17 22.14 -42.15
C ASP A 90 14.94 22.84 -41.52
N THR A 91 13.83 22.87 -42.27
CA THR A 91 12.55 23.47 -41.90
C THR A 91 11.55 22.45 -41.37
N LEU A 92 11.96 21.19 -41.24
CA LEU A 92 11.13 20.13 -40.68
C LEU A 92 11.45 19.96 -39.21
N ASN A 93 10.38 19.90 -38.42
CA ASN A 93 10.42 19.63 -37.00
C ASN A 93 11.00 18.24 -36.69
N HIS A 94 11.87 18.13 -35.68
CA HIS A 94 12.51 16.88 -35.26
C HIS A 94 12.01 16.40 -33.89
N TYR A 95 12.47 15.24 -33.43
CA TYR A 95 12.18 14.75 -32.09
C TYR A 95 13.07 15.44 -31.04
N GLU A 96 12.89 16.75 -30.91
CA GLU A 96 13.59 17.60 -29.96
C GLU A 96 12.61 18.59 -29.32
N ILE A 97 13.10 19.32 -28.31
CA ILE A 97 12.29 20.34 -27.65
C ILE A 97 12.22 21.56 -28.57
N PRO A 98 11.02 21.99 -29.03
CA PRO A 98 10.89 23.07 -29.99
C PRO A 98 11.06 24.45 -29.33
N SER A 99 11.02 25.51 -30.15
CA SER A 99 11.12 26.89 -29.65
C SER A 99 9.91 27.26 -28.79
N GLN A 100 10.04 28.25 -27.89
CA GLN A 100 8.95 28.63 -27.00
C GLN A 100 7.66 29.04 -27.76
N SER A 101 7.79 29.71 -28.91
CA SER A 101 6.61 30.05 -29.73
C SER A 101 5.91 28.81 -30.28
N ASP A 102 6.67 27.81 -30.72
CA ASP A 102 6.10 26.56 -31.22
C ASP A 102 5.46 25.75 -30.07
N ILE A 103 6.06 25.81 -28.87
CA ILE A 103 5.49 25.22 -27.66
C ILE A 103 4.13 25.87 -27.37
N ASP A 104 4.06 27.20 -27.37
CA ASP A 104 2.84 27.94 -27.05
C ASP A 104 1.72 27.61 -28.06
N ASP A 105 2.05 27.55 -29.36
CA ASP A 105 1.12 27.17 -30.43
C ASP A 105 0.62 25.72 -30.25
N ILE A 106 1.53 24.77 -30.03
CA ILE A 106 1.20 23.35 -29.80
C ILE A 106 0.27 23.21 -28.60
N VAL A 107 0.58 23.87 -27.49
CA VAL A 107 -0.22 23.76 -26.26
C VAL A 107 -1.58 24.44 -26.40
N GLN A 108 -1.69 25.56 -27.13
CA GLN A 108 -2.99 26.19 -27.44
C GLN A 108 -3.89 25.30 -28.29
N ASP A 109 -3.31 24.51 -29.19
CA ASP A 109 -4.05 23.60 -30.06
C ASP A 109 -4.45 22.28 -29.39
N LEU A 110 -3.93 22.00 -28.19
CA LEU A 110 -4.29 20.79 -27.44
C LEU A 110 -5.75 20.87 -26.94
N PRO A 111 -6.50 19.75 -27.01
CA PRO A 111 -7.83 19.67 -26.40
C PRO A 111 -7.76 19.94 -24.89
N PRO A 112 -8.71 20.71 -24.30
CA PRO A 112 -8.72 21.04 -22.87
C PRO A 112 -8.63 19.81 -21.95
N ALA A 113 -9.31 18.71 -22.32
CA ALA A 113 -9.30 17.47 -21.56
C ALA A 113 -7.93 16.76 -21.50
N VAL A 114 -7.01 17.09 -22.41
CA VAL A 114 -5.62 16.61 -22.38
C VAL A 114 -4.79 17.54 -21.50
N VAL A 115 -4.92 18.86 -21.69
CA VAL A 115 -4.22 19.89 -20.92
C VAL A 115 -4.48 19.72 -19.43
N GLU A 116 -5.74 19.58 -19.01
CA GLU A 116 -6.14 19.40 -17.61
C GLU A 116 -5.54 18.15 -16.93
N LYS A 117 -5.03 17.17 -17.71
CA LYS A 117 -4.38 15.96 -17.17
C LYS A 117 -2.88 16.11 -16.94
N VAL A 118 -2.23 17.01 -17.67
CA VAL A 118 -0.76 17.14 -17.67
C VAL A 118 -0.28 18.52 -17.22
N LEU A 119 -1.15 19.51 -17.18
CA LEU A 119 -0.90 20.88 -16.75
C LEU A 119 -2.01 21.31 -15.77
N ARG A 120 -1.62 22.06 -14.74
CA ARG A 120 -2.53 22.69 -13.78
C ARG A 120 -2.09 24.12 -13.54
N ASP A 121 -3.09 24.99 -13.40
CA ASP A 121 -2.96 26.32 -12.84
C ASP A 121 -3.53 26.23 -11.41
N THR A 122 -2.66 26.35 -10.41
CA THR A 122 -3.03 26.10 -9.01
C THR A 122 -3.52 27.37 -8.31
N ASN A 123 -3.25 28.55 -8.89
CA ASN A 123 -3.56 29.85 -8.29
C ASN A 123 -4.55 30.69 -9.11
N ASP A 124 -5.07 30.14 -10.21
CA ASP A 124 -6.02 30.76 -11.15
C ASP A 124 -5.51 32.09 -11.74
N ASP A 125 -4.18 32.26 -11.91
CA ASP A 125 -3.59 33.47 -12.47
C ASP A 125 -3.47 33.45 -14.01
N GLY A 126 -3.84 32.34 -14.64
CA GLY A 126 -3.77 32.11 -16.07
C GLY A 126 -2.41 31.63 -16.57
N ILE A 127 -1.48 31.32 -15.66
CA ILE A 127 -0.17 30.74 -15.93
C ILE A 127 -0.14 29.32 -15.36
N TRP A 128 0.19 28.33 -16.19
CA TRP A 128 0.39 26.97 -15.69
C TRP A 128 1.63 26.90 -14.80
N ASP A 129 1.43 26.56 -13.53
CA ASP A 129 2.48 26.49 -12.52
C ASP A 129 2.88 25.04 -12.19
N THR A 130 2.02 24.08 -12.54
CA THR A 130 2.17 22.68 -12.18
C THR A 130 2.00 21.78 -13.39
N ALA A 131 2.82 20.74 -13.45
CA ALA A 131 2.83 19.82 -14.58
C ALA A 131 3.10 18.40 -14.12
N VAL A 132 2.45 17.45 -14.78
CA VAL A 132 2.36 16.05 -14.34
C VAL A 132 3.12 15.15 -15.30
N ILE A 133 3.89 14.21 -14.76
CA ILE A 133 4.49 13.10 -15.49
C ILE A 133 3.81 11.82 -15.01
N LEU A 134 3.22 11.07 -15.94
CA LEU A 134 2.56 9.80 -15.69
C LEU A 134 3.49 8.67 -16.15
N PHE A 135 3.75 7.72 -15.27
CA PHE A 135 4.51 6.51 -15.60
C PHE A 135 3.58 5.29 -15.54
N GLY A 136 3.53 4.53 -16.63
CA GLY A 136 2.98 3.18 -16.66
C GLY A 136 4.08 2.19 -16.35
N ILE A 137 3.97 1.48 -15.23
CA ILE A 137 4.98 0.52 -14.76
C ILE A 137 4.50 -0.91 -14.96
N THR A 138 5.45 -1.84 -15.14
CA THR A 138 5.13 -3.26 -15.17
C THR A 138 4.59 -3.76 -13.82
N SER A 139 3.70 -4.74 -13.85
CA SER A 139 3.14 -5.34 -12.62
C SER A 139 4.11 -6.29 -11.91
N ASP A 140 5.18 -6.68 -12.58
CA ASP A 140 6.10 -7.72 -12.11
C ASP A 140 7.15 -7.20 -11.13
N VAL A 141 7.25 -5.87 -11.01
CA VAL A 141 8.24 -5.19 -10.16
C VAL A 141 7.58 -4.73 -8.87
N PRO A 142 8.21 -4.98 -7.70
CA PRO A 142 7.71 -4.48 -6.44
C PRO A 142 7.61 -2.94 -6.47
N PRO A 143 6.45 -2.35 -6.11
CA PRO A 143 6.29 -0.89 -6.05
C PRO A 143 7.38 -0.12 -5.30
N PRO A 144 7.95 -0.62 -4.17
CA PRO A 144 9.00 0.09 -3.46
C PRO A 144 10.28 0.31 -4.28
N GLU A 145 10.60 -0.58 -5.23
CA GLU A 145 11.81 -0.49 -6.04
C GLU A 145 11.69 0.67 -7.03
N ILE A 146 10.61 0.70 -7.81
CA ILE A 146 10.37 1.75 -8.81
C ILE A 146 10.07 3.11 -8.16
N ILE A 147 9.36 3.14 -7.02
CA ILE A 147 9.13 4.37 -6.24
C ILE A 147 10.47 4.99 -5.83
N LYS A 148 11.40 4.16 -5.35
CA LYS A 148 12.71 4.62 -4.92
C LYS A 148 13.54 5.12 -6.10
N GLU A 149 13.51 4.43 -7.24
CA GLU A 149 14.22 4.85 -8.44
C GLU A 149 13.74 6.22 -8.95
N ILE A 150 12.42 6.43 -9.00
CA ILE A 150 11.84 7.72 -9.39
C ILE A 150 12.22 8.81 -8.38
N ASP A 151 12.13 8.51 -7.07
CA ASP A 151 12.51 9.46 -6.00
C ASP A 151 14.01 9.83 -6.05
N ASP A 152 14.90 8.86 -6.25
CA ASP A 152 16.34 9.10 -6.42
C ASP A 152 16.61 9.93 -7.69
N THR A 153 15.91 9.66 -8.79
CA THR A 153 15.99 10.45 -10.04
C THR A 153 15.51 11.88 -9.84
N MET A 154 14.39 12.08 -9.13
CA MET A 154 13.89 13.42 -8.80
C MET A 154 14.89 14.21 -7.94
N LYS A 155 15.52 13.57 -6.97
CA LYS A 155 16.52 14.20 -6.07
C LYS A 155 17.85 14.51 -6.75
N THR A 156 18.24 13.70 -7.74
CA THR A 156 19.49 13.87 -8.49
C THR A 156 19.32 14.75 -9.73
N ARG A 157 18.08 15.03 -10.14
CA ARG A 157 17.73 15.91 -11.26
C ARG A 157 18.41 17.27 -11.13
N GLY A 158 19.44 17.47 -11.94
CA GLY A 158 20.18 18.71 -12.12
C GLY A 158 21.47 18.84 -11.30
N LEU A 159 21.95 17.75 -10.70
CA LEU A 159 23.38 17.60 -10.45
C LEU A 159 24.15 17.80 -11.77
N GLY A 160 25.02 18.80 -11.83
CA GLY A 160 25.79 19.17 -13.03
C GLY A 160 25.22 20.31 -13.87
N LEU A 161 23.94 20.70 -13.69
CA LEU A 161 23.34 21.83 -14.43
C LEU A 161 23.77 23.22 -13.91
N HIS A 162 24.46 23.27 -12.77
CA HIS A 162 24.97 24.51 -12.19
C HIS A 162 26.06 25.20 -13.04
N GLU A 163 26.72 24.48 -13.95
CA GLU A 163 27.85 25.02 -14.73
C GLU A 163 27.50 25.37 -16.20
N GLU A 164 26.52 24.71 -16.83
CA GLU A 164 26.27 24.88 -18.28
C GLU A 164 25.03 25.71 -18.67
N ASN A 165 23.95 25.75 -17.87
CA ASN A 165 22.65 26.33 -18.31
C ASN A 165 22.04 27.33 -17.31
N GLY A 166 22.88 28.08 -16.60
CA GLY A 166 22.43 29.08 -15.63
C GLY A 166 21.81 30.33 -16.28
N ASN A 167 20.50 30.33 -16.54
CA ASN A 167 19.69 31.54 -16.73
C ASN A 167 18.18 31.27 -16.62
N ARG A 168 17.73 30.67 -15.51
CA ARG A 168 16.33 30.80 -15.09
C ARG A 168 16.19 32.03 -14.17
N PRO A 169 15.13 32.86 -14.33
CA PRO A 169 14.91 34.02 -13.47
C PRO A 169 14.95 33.65 -11.98
N GLU A 170 15.44 34.58 -11.15
CA GLU A 170 15.44 34.47 -9.67
C GLU A 170 16.32 33.36 -9.06
N GLY A 171 17.19 32.70 -9.83
CA GLY A 171 18.06 31.65 -9.30
C GLY A 171 17.32 30.34 -9.02
N GLN A 172 16.09 30.19 -9.51
CA GLN A 172 15.33 28.95 -9.44
C GLN A 172 15.90 27.94 -10.45
N THR A 173 16.83 27.11 -10.00
CA THR A 173 17.45 26.08 -10.85
C THR A 173 16.65 24.78 -10.91
N PHE A 174 15.66 24.59 -10.02
CA PHE A 174 14.88 23.35 -9.90
C PHE A 174 13.40 23.63 -9.73
N SER A 175 12.55 22.82 -10.38
CA SER A 175 11.12 22.75 -10.05
C SER A 175 10.96 21.80 -8.86
N HIS A 176 10.15 22.18 -7.87
CA HIS A 176 9.73 21.23 -6.83
C HIS A 176 8.98 20.07 -7.48
N MET A 177 9.29 18.83 -7.08
CA MET A 177 8.65 17.62 -7.60
C MET A 177 8.28 16.73 -6.44
N MET A 178 7.11 16.13 -6.53
CA MET A 178 6.58 15.17 -5.56
C MET A 178 6.09 13.94 -6.30
N LEU A 179 6.23 12.78 -5.67
CA LEU A 179 5.65 11.54 -6.16
C LEU A 179 4.27 11.37 -5.53
N THR A 180 3.26 11.21 -6.36
CA THR A 180 1.86 11.06 -5.92
C THR A 180 1.15 9.95 -6.70
N GLY A 181 -0.07 9.63 -6.29
CA GLY A 181 -0.95 8.64 -6.92
C GLY A 181 -1.20 7.41 -6.05
N PRO A 182 -2.11 6.51 -6.46
CA PRO A 182 -2.60 5.44 -5.62
C PRO A 182 -1.50 4.48 -5.10
N VAL A 183 -0.51 4.19 -5.94
CA VAL A 183 0.58 3.26 -5.62
C VAL A 183 1.56 3.86 -4.60
N PRO A 184 2.17 5.04 -4.83
CA PRO A 184 3.01 5.71 -3.84
C PRO A 184 2.28 6.01 -2.52
N VAL A 185 1.03 6.47 -2.58
CA VAL A 185 0.23 6.76 -1.38
C VAL A 185 -0.01 5.49 -0.56
N THR A 186 -0.44 4.39 -1.19
CA THR A 186 -0.65 3.12 -0.48
C THR A 186 0.64 2.58 0.13
N GLN A 187 1.77 2.73 -0.58
CA GLN A 187 3.09 2.36 -0.08
C GLN A 187 3.49 3.20 1.14
N ALA A 188 3.31 4.53 1.08
CA ALA A 188 3.60 5.44 2.17
C ALA A 188 2.77 5.11 3.42
N ILE A 189 1.45 4.88 3.27
CA ILE A 189 0.59 4.42 4.37
C ILE A 189 1.12 3.13 4.98
N THR A 190 1.51 2.16 4.14
CA THR A 190 2.00 0.85 4.58
C THR A 190 3.29 1.00 5.38
N ASP A 191 4.28 1.71 4.85
CA ASP A 191 5.58 1.92 5.50
C ASP A 191 5.43 2.71 6.82
N ARG A 192 4.62 3.78 6.80
CA ARG A 192 4.30 4.57 7.99
C ARG A 192 3.63 3.71 9.06
N SER A 193 2.63 2.91 8.68
CA SER A 193 1.92 2.03 9.60
C SER A 193 2.86 0.98 10.22
N PHE A 194 3.78 0.40 9.43
CA PHE A 194 4.76 -0.57 9.94
C PHE A 194 5.78 0.07 10.89
N SER A 195 6.23 1.28 10.57
CA SER A 195 7.10 2.06 11.44
C SER A 195 6.42 2.36 12.79
N GLU A 196 5.19 2.85 12.75
CA GLU A 196 4.40 3.12 13.96
C GLU A 196 4.10 1.85 14.76
N PHE A 197 3.85 0.73 14.09
CA PHE A 197 3.68 -0.56 14.76
C PHE A 197 4.90 -0.94 15.59
N TRP A 198 6.11 -0.81 15.06
CA TRP A 198 7.34 -1.13 15.80
C TRP A 198 7.59 -0.18 16.98
N ASN A 199 7.04 1.04 16.95
CA ASN A 199 7.09 1.97 18.06
C ASN A 199 6.03 1.63 19.14
N ILE A 200 4.79 1.36 18.73
CA ILE A 200 3.64 1.22 19.63
C ILE A 200 3.52 -0.20 20.19
N PHE A 201 3.79 -1.23 19.39
CA PHE A 201 3.60 -2.62 19.80
C PHE A 201 4.42 -3.01 21.04
N PRO A 202 5.73 -2.66 21.16
CA PRO A 202 6.48 -2.93 22.38
C PRO A 202 5.91 -2.23 23.62
N ILE A 203 5.43 -0.99 23.47
CA ILE A 203 4.75 -0.25 24.55
C ILE A 203 3.50 -1.01 24.98
N GLY A 204 2.68 -1.47 24.02
CA GLY A 204 1.51 -2.30 24.27
C GLY A 204 1.83 -3.60 25.01
N VAL A 205 2.91 -4.29 24.64
CA VAL A 205 3.39 -5.51 25.32
C VAL A 205 3.77 -5.22 26.77
N VAL A 206 4.49 -4.12 27.02
CA VAL A 206 4.87 -3.71 28.39
C VAL A 206 3.65 -3.35 29.22
N LEU A 207 2.72 -2.56 28.68
CA LEU A 207 1.48 -2.20 29.37
C LEU A 207 0.62 -3.43 29.67
N CYS A 208 0.54 -4.37 28.73
CA CYS A 208 -0.15 -5.64 28.94
C CYS A 208 0.51 -6.46 30.05
N ALA A 209 1.83 -6.57 30.05
CA ALA A 209 2.59 -7.24 31.10
C ALA A 209 2.37 -6.60 32.48
N ILE A 210 2.35 -5.26 32.56
CA ILE A 210 2.03 -4.52 33.77
C ILE A 210 0.59 -4.83 34.22
N ALA A 211 -0.38 -4.81 33.31
CA ALA A 211 -1.78 -5.10 33.64
C ALA A 211 -1.94 -6.52 34.20
N ILE A 212 -1.34 -7.53 33.56
CA ILE A 212 -1.33 -8.91 34.06
C ILE A 212 -0.68 -8.96 35.46
N PHE A 213 0.45 -8.28 35.64
CA PHE A 213 1.14 -8.23 36.92
C PHE A 213 0.30 -7.57 38.00
N LEU A 214 -0.41 -6.48 37.72
CA LEU A 214 -1.26 -5.79 38.69
C LEU A 214 -2.46 -6.64 39.12
N ILE A 215 -3.06 -7.39 38.18
CA ILE A 215 -4.21 -8.27 38.44
C ILE A 215 -3.77 -9.50 39.27
N GLN A 216 -2.71 -10.17 38.84
CA GLN A 216 -2.29 -11.46 39.42
C GLN A 216 -1.27 -11.31 40.55
N LYS A 217 -0.62 -10.14 40.65
CA LYS A 217 0.45 -9.80 41.62
C LYS A 217 1.62 -10.79 41.64
N LYS A 218 1.85 -11.48 40.52
CA LYS A 218 2.87 -12.51 40.35
C LYS A 218 3.49 -12.42 38.96
N ILE A 219 4.83 -12.27 38.90
CA ILE A 219 5.56 -12.22 37.63
C ILE A 219 5.40 -13.51 36.81
N ARG A 220 5.23 -14.65 37.49
CA ARG A 220 4.98 -15.96 36.86
C ARG A 220 3.73 -15.93 35.97
N ALA A 221 2.69 -15.16 36.34
CA ALA A 221 1.48 -15.02 35.54
C ALA A 221 1.77 -14.34 34.18
N VAL A 222 2.63 -13.32 34.20
CA VAL A 222 3.09 -12.61 33.00
C VAL A 222 3.82 -13.57 32.06
N LEU A 223 4.67 -14.45 32.60
CA LEU A 223 5.38 -15.44 31.79
C LEU A 223 4.43 -16.49 31.19
N ILE A 224 3.52 -17.03 32.01
CA ILE A 224 2.60 -18.10 31.60
C ILE A 224 1.61 -17.62 30.52
N ALA A 225 1.10 -16.38 30.62
CA ALA A 225 0.16 -15.84 29.64
C ALA A 225 0.85 -15.10 28.49
N GLY A 226 1.93 -14.36 28.77
CA GLY A 226 2.60 -13.49 27.81
C GLY A 226 3.52 -14.23 26.84
N VAL A 227 4.35 -15.16 27.33
CA VAL A 227 5.35 -15.83 26.47
C VAL A 227 4.70 -16.67 25.36
N PRO A 228 3.69 -17.53 25.63
CA PRO A 228 3.02 -18.28 24.56
C PRO A 228 2.34 -17.36 23.55
N THR A 229 1.83 -16.22 24.02
CA THR A 229 1.15 -15.23 23.18
C THR A 229 2.13 -14.54 22.23
N LEU A 230 3.23 -14.00 22.75
CA LEU A 230 4.27 -13.39 21.93
C LEU A 230 4.87 -14.39 20.95
N TYR A 231 5.17 -15.61 21.41
CA TYR A 231 5.61 -16.70 20.54
C TYR A 231 4.64 -16.91 19.37
N SER A 232 3.34 -16.96 19.65
CA SER A 232 2.32 -17.14 18.61
C SER A 232 2.31 -16.00 17.61
N ILE A 233 2.37 -14.75 18.09
CA ILE A 233 2.41 -13.56 17.22
C ILE A 233 3.62 -13.61 16.28
N PHE A 234 4.82 -13.88 16.82
CA PHE A 234 6.03 -13.96 16.01
C PHE A 234 5.98 -15.10 15.00
N ILE A 235 5.47 -16.27 15.39
CA ILE A 235 5.28 -17.40 14.46
C ILE A 235 4.27 -17.05 13.37
N THR A 236 3.16 -16.39 13.70
CA THR A 236 2.15 -15.99 12.72
C THR A 236 2.72 -15.00 11.70
N TYR A 237 3.38 -13.93 12.14
CA TYR A 237 4.06 -13.00 11.23
C TYR A 237 5.18 -13.70 10.43
N GLY A 238 5.90 -14.64 11.06
CA GLY A 238 6.90 -15.45 10.38
C GLY A 238 6.32 -16.32 9.26
N ILE A 239 5.15 -16.93 9.48
CA ILE A 239 4.45 -17.70 8.44
C ILE A 239 4.00 -16.78 7.31
N ILE A 240 3.40 -15.62 7.61
CA ILE A 240 2.95 -14.64 6.61
C ILE A 240 4.13 -14.17 5.73
N GLY A 241 5.26 -13.82 6.36
CA GLY A 241 6.46 -13.43 5.64
C GLY A 241 7.05 -14.56 4.81
N TRP A 242 7.02 -15.80 5.33
CA TRP A 242 7.53 -16.96 4.61
C TRP A 242 6.68 -17.33 3.38
N THR A 243 5.35 -17.19 3.47
CA THR A 243 4.43 -17.43 2.35
C THR A 243 4.40 -16.29 1.34
N ARG A 244 5.16 -15.20 1.56
CA ARG A 244 5.19 -13.99 0.72
C ARG A 244 3.80 -13.41 0.46
N MET A 245 2.94 -13.47 1.47
CA MET A 245 1.64 -12.83 1.40
C MET A 245 1.83 -11.31 1.40
N GLU A 246 1.05 -10.62 0.56
CA GLU A 246 1.09 -9.15 0.49
C GLU A 246 0.78 -8.54 1.85
N ALA A 247 1.71 -7.70 2.33
CA ALA A 247 1.60 -7.03 3.60
C ALA A 247 0.71 -5.79 3.45
N THR A 248 -0.58 -5.93 3.75
CA THR A 248 -1.50 -4.79 3.75
C THR A 248 -1.41 -4.03 5.09
N PRO A 249 -1.70 -2.71 5.12
CA PRO A 249 -1.71 -1.95 6.37
C PRO A 249 -2.60 -2.60 7.45
N THR A 250 -3.68 -3.26 7.06
CA THR A 250 -4.60 -3.94 7.97
C THR A 250 -3.99 -5.13 8.71
N ILE A 251 -2.97 -5.80 8.14
CA ILE A 251 -2.27 -6.93 8.80
C ILE A 251 -1.51 -6.47 10.05
N ILE A 252 -1.20 -5.18 10.17
CA ILE A 252 -0.56 -4.64 11.37
C ILE A 252 -1.44 -4.79 12.61
N ALA A 253 -2.77 -4.77 12.44
CA ALA A 253 -3.72 -4.97 13.53
C ALA A 253 -3.73 -6.40 14.10
N LEU A 254 -3.11 -7.39 13.43
CA LEU A 254 -3.02 -8.77 13.93
C LEU A 254 -2.39 -8.84 15.32
N GLY A 255 -1.26 -8.14 15.51
CA GLY A 255 -0.46 -8.21 16.73
C GLY A 255 -1.28 -7.92 17.99
N PRO A 256 -1.92 -6.74 18.10
CA PRO A 256 -2.78 -6.40 19.23
C PRO A 256 -3.97 -7.35 19.42
N ILE A 257 -4.63 -7.79 18.34
CA ILE A 257 -5.78 -8.70 18.42
C ILE A 257 -5.36 -10.07 18.98
N LEU A 258 -4.30 -10.65 18.43
CA LEU A 258 -3.74 -11.92 18.89
C LEU A 258 -3.18 -11.80 20.32
N MET A 259 -2.62 -10.64 20.68
CA MET A 259 -2.15 -10.37 22.04
C MET A 259 -3.31 -10.43 23.03
N ALA A 260 -4.42 -9.75 22.75
CA ALA A 260 -5.60 -9.75 23.61
C ALA A 260 -6.18 -11.17 23.81
N LEU A 261 -6.32 -11.94 22.72
CA LEU A 261 -6.86 -13.30 22.75
C LEU A 261 -5.92 -14.29 23.45
N GLY A 262 -4.63 -14.28 23.09
CA GLY A 262 -3.64 -15.19 23.65
C GLY A 262 -3.45 -15.00 25.15
N VAL A 263 -3.37 -13.74 25.60
CA VAL A 263 -3.27 -13.43 27.04
C VAL A 263 -4.52 -13.92 27.78
N ALA A 264 -5.72 -13.71 27.22
CA ALA A 264 -6.95 -14.20 27.82
C ALA A 264 -6.93 -15.74 27.97
N TYR A 265 -6.52 -16.48 26.93
CA TYR A 265 -6.43 -17.94 26.99
C TYR A 265 -5.44 -18.41 28.07
N GLY A 266 -4.25 -17.82 28.12
CA GLY A 266 -3.23 -18.13 29.13
C GLY A 266 -3.70 -17.81 30.56
N LEU A 267 -4.37 -16.68 30.75
CA LEU A 267 -4.93 -16.28 32.06
C LEU A 267 -6.08 -17.19 32.50
N HIS A 268 -7.02 -17.51 31.63
CA HIS A 268 -8.13 -18.42 31.97
C HIS A 268 -7.61 -19.81 32.35
N LEU A 269 -6.63 -20.33 31.61
CA LEU A 269 -6.06 -21.64 31.89
C LEU A 269 -5.23 -21.64 33.18
N SER A 270 -4.39 -20.62 33.40
CA SER A 270 -3.57 -20.51 34.60
C SER A 270 -4.38 -20.27 35.87
N ASN A 271 -5.44 -19.43 35.79
CA ASN A 271 -6.38 -19.27 36.90
C ASN A 271 -7.06 -20.60 37.23
N ARG A 272 -7.55 -21.33 36.21
CA ARG A 272 -8.19 -22.63 36.46
C ARG A 272 -7.23 -23.62 37.09
N PHE A 273 -5.99 -23.69 36.60
CA PHE A 273 -4.95 -24.52 37.21
C PHE A 273 -4.77 -24.23 38.72
N THR A 274 -4.84 -22.96 39.12
CA THR A 274 -4.72 -22.59 40.53
C THR A 274 -5.94 -22.96 41.38
N GLU A 275 -7.14 -22.98 40.78
CA GLU A 275 -8.39 -23.42 41.43
C GLU A 275 -8.47 -24.94 41.59
N GLU A 276 -7.85 -25.71 40.68
CA GLU A 276 -7.91 -27.17 40.71
C GLU A 276 -7.12 -27.76 41.88
N THR A 277 -7.71 -28.77 42.53
CA THR A 277 -7.08 -29.52 43.62
C THR A 277 -6.56 -30.87 43.12
N GLY A 278 -5.40 -31.28 43.60
CA GLY A 278 -4.79 -32.54 43.20
C GLY A 278 -3.46 -32.80 43.92
N PRO A 279 -2.97 -34.04 43.85
CA PRO A 279 -1.77 -34.47 44.58
C PRO A 279 -0.47 -33.88 44.01
N ASN A 280 -0.47 -33.44 42.74
CA ASN A 280 0.66 -32.76 42.12
C ASN A 280 0.18 -31.76 41.04
N ALA A 281 1.09 -30.91 40.57
CA ALA A 281 0.80 -29.88 39.57
C ALA A 281 0.32 -30.47 38.24
N GLN A 282 0.86 -31.62 37.82
CA GLN A 282 0.50 -32.27 36.57
C GLN A 282 -0.98 -32.66 36.55
N ILE A 283 -1.47 -33.28 37.62
CA ILE A 283 -2.88 -33.69 37.73
C ILE A 283 -3.81 -32.49 37.79
N ARG A 284 -3.43 -31.42 38.51
CA ARG A 284 -4.20 -30.16 38.54
C ARG A 284 -4.31 -29.55 37.14
N MET A 285 -3.21 -29.52 36.39
CA MET A 285 -3.19 -29.00 35.02
C MET A 285 -4.01 -29.86 34.05
N MET A 286 -3.94 -31.19 34.17
CA MET A 286 -4.79 -32.10 33.38
C MET A 286 -6.28 -31.82 33.59
N LYS A 287 -6.71 -31.56 34.84
CA LYS A 287 -8.09 -31.17 35.15
C LYS A 287 -8.45 -29.79 34.59
N ALA A 288 -7.55 -28.82 34.67
CA ALA A 288 -7.76 -27.50 34.10
C ALA A 288 -7.94 -27.54 32.58
N LEU A 289 -7.13 -28.36 31.88
CA LEU A 289 -7.27 -28.59 30.44
C LEU A 289 -8.58 -29.32 30.09
N SER A 290 -8.99 -30.32 30.88
CA SER A 290 -10.23 -31.07 30.60
C SER A 290 -11.51 -30.26 30.85
N THR A 291 -11.42 -29.14 31.57
CA THR A 291 -12.53 -28.24 31.87
C THR A 291 -12.40 -26.93 31.09
N THR A 292 -11.67 -25.95 31.62
CA THR A 292 -11.48 -24.62 31.01
C THR A 292 -10.73 -24.71 29.68
N GLY A 293 -9.82 -25.67 29.50
CA GLY A 293 -9.19 -25.90 28.19
C GLY A 293 -10.22 -26.20 27.09
N ARG A 294 -11.26 -27.00 27.36
CA ARG A 294 -12.34 -27.23 26.39
C ARG A 294 -13.13 -25.96 26.08
N ALA A 295 -13.39 -25.12 27.08
CA ALA A 295 -14.07 -23.84 26.89
C ALA A 295 -13.22 -22.87 26.05
N ILE A 296 -11.92 -22.80 26.31
CA ILE A 296 -10.96 -22.00 25.52
C ILE A 296 -10.93 -22.47 24.07
N ALA A 297 -10.84 -23.79 23.83
CA ALA A 297 -10.81 -24.35 22.47
C ALA A 297 -12.09 -24.01 21.70
N LEU A 298 -13.26 -24.11 22.35
CA LEU A 298 -14.53 -23.75 21.74
C LEU A 298 -14.60 -22.25 21.42
N SER A 299 -14.14 -21.38 22.33
CA SER A 299 -14.09 -19.94 22.11
C SER A 299 -13.12 -19.55 20.99
N ALA A 300 -11.96 -20.21 20.89
CA ALA A 300 -11.03 -19.99 19.80
C ALA A 300 -11.65 -20.45 18.47
N LEU A 301 -12.34 -21.58 18.45
CA LEU A 301 -13.02 -22.09 17.25
C LEU A 301 -14.11 -21.13 16.74
N THR A 302 -14.96 -20.60 17.62
CA THR A 302 -15.98 -19.62 17.21
C THR A 302 -15.35 -18.33 16.67
N THR A 303 -14.24 -17.89 17.26
CA THR A 303 -13.50 -16.71 16.81
C THR A 303 -12.83 -16.95 15.45
N MET A 304 -12.25 -18.14 15.25
CA MET A 304 -11.70 -18.58 13.96
C MET A 304 -12.79 -18.65 12.88
N ILE A 305 -14.00 -19.13 13.20
CA ILE A 305 -15.12 -19.11 12.26
C ILE A 305 -15.53 -17.67 11.92
N GLY A 306 -15.55 -16.78 12.92
CA GLY A 306 -15.84 -15.36 12.74
C GLY A 306 -14.87 -14.68 11.79
N PHE A 307 -13.56 -14.71 12.06
CA PHE A 307 -12.57 -14.12 11.15
C PHE A 307 -12.43 -14.89 9.84
N GLY A 308 -12.60 -16.21 9.87
CA GLY A 308 -12.55 -17.05 8.68
C GLY A 308 -13.68 -16.75 7.71
N SER A 309 -14.81 -16.21 8.16
CA SER A 309 -15.87 -15.72 7.27
C SER A 309 -15.42 -14.60 6.32
N LEU A 310 -14.40 -13.82 6.70
CA LEU A 310 -13.82 -12.78 5.84
C LEU A 310 -13.15 -13.37 4.59
N MET A 311 -12.76 -14.65 4.61
CA MET A 311 -12.21 -15.34 3.44
C MET A 311 -13.25 -15.59 2.34
N TYR A 312 -14.53 -15.27 2.56
CA TYR A 312 -15.58 -15.38 1.53
C TYR A 312 -15.63 -14.15 0.59
N THR A 313 -14.91 -13.07 0.91
CA THR A 313 -14.87 -11.85 0.10
C THR A 313 -14.04 -12.01 -1.18
N ASN A 314 -14.36 -11.22 -2.21
CA ASN A 314 -13.53 -11.08 -3.42
C ASN A 314 -12.44 -10.01 -3.29
N LEU A 315 -12.38 -9.30 -2.15
CA LEU A 315 -11.34 -8.30 -1.88
C LEU A 315 -10.09 -8.97 -1.31
N GLY A 316 -9.04 -9.09 -2.12
CA GLY A 316 -7.76 -9.71 -1.75
C GLY A 316 -7.20 -9.29 -0.37
N PRO A 317 -7.12 -7.98 -0.07
CA PRO A 317 -6.66 -7.50 1.24
C PRO A 317 -7.47 -8.04 2.43
N VAL A 318 -8.80 -8.12 2.29
CA VAL A 318 -9.71 -8.58 3.36
C VAL A 318 -9.62 -10.10 3.53
N PHE A 319 -9.49 -10.83 2.42
CA PHE A 319 -9.23 -12.28 2.45
C PHE A 319 -7.96 -12.60 3.24
N THR A 320 -6.86 -11.92 2.92
CA THR A 320 -5.55 -12.11 3.57
C THR A 320 -5.61 -11.85 5.08
N VAL A 321 -6.32 -10.81 5.51
CA VAL A 321 -6.54 -10.52 6.94
C VAL A 321 -7.33 -11.64 7.62
N GLY A 322 -8.42 -12.10 6.99
CA GLY A 322 -9.24 -13.21 7.51
C GLY A 322 -8.45 -14.51 7.70
N LEU A 323 -7.66 -14.87 6.69
CA LEU A 323 -6.78 -16.04 6.73
C LEU A 323 -5.71 -15.90 7.82
N SER A 324 -5.05 -14.74 7.88
CA SER A 324 -3.98 -14.45 8.83
C SER A 324 -4.47 -14.49 10.29
N LEU A 325 -5.63 -13.91 10.59
CA LEU A 325 -6.23 -13.97 11.93
C LEU A 325 -6.66 -15.38 12.30
N THR A 326 -7.27 -16.11 11.37
CA THR A 326 -7.69 -17.50 11.61
C THR A 326 -6.49 -18.38 11.95
N LEU A 327 -5.43 -18.29 11.15
CA LEU A 327 -4.17 -18.98 11.39
C LEU A 327 -3.54 -18.53 12.72
N GLY A 328 -3.50 -17.23 12.99
CA GLY A 328 -2.93 -16.67 14.21
C GLY A 328 -3.62 -17.16 15.47
N ILE A 329 -4.95 -17.20 15.47
CA ILE A 329 -5.75 -17.70 16.60
C ILE A 329 -5.50 -19.19 16.81
N PHE A 330 -5.40 -19.97 15.73
CA PHE A 330 -5.04 -21.39 15.81
C PHE A 330 -3.66 -21.60 16.46
N VAL A 331 -2.66 -20.84 16.02
CA VAL A 331 -1.30 -20.86 16.60
C VAL A 331 -1.32 -20.40 18.07
N CYS A 332 -2.09 -19.35 18.41
CA CYS A 332 -2.31 -18.91 19.80
C CYS A 332 -2.89 -20.00 20.68
N LEU A 333 -3.89 -20.73 20.19
CA LEU A 333 -4.51 -21.83 20.90
C LEU A 333 -3.50 -22.96 21.18
N LEU A 334 -2.79 -23.41 20.14
CA LEU A 334 -1.80 -24.48 20.25
C LEU A 334 -0.67 -24.09 21.20
N SER A 335 -0.09 -22.91 21.01
CA SER A 335 1.02 -22.43 21.85
C SER A 335 0.57 -22.28 23.30
N THR A 336 -0.66 -21.81 23.55
CA THR A 336 -1.20 -21.74 24.91
C THR A 336 -1.34 -23.13 25.52
N PHE A 337 -1.89 -24.11 24.81
CA PHE A 337 -2.09 -25.47 25.33
C PHE A 337 -0.80 -26.27 25.53
N ILE A 338 0.28 -25.88 24.86
CA ILE A 338 1.58 -26.53 25.01
C ILE A 338 2.42 -25.79 26.06
N MET A 339 2.65 -24.50 25.84
CA MET A 339 3.62 -23.72 26.61
C MET A 339 3.06 -23.26 27.96
N ALA A 340 1.78 -22.85 28.05
CA ALA A 340 1.24 -22.35 29.32
C ALA A 340 1.19 -23.47 30.39
N PRO A 341 0.75 -24.70 30.09
CA PRO A 341 0.88 -25.84 31.01
C PRO A 341 2.31 -26.11 31.45
N ALA A 342 3.26 -26.15 30.51
CA ALA A 342 4.66 -26.40 30.81
C ALA A 342 5.23 -25.33 31.75
N LEU A 343 4.98 -24.05 31.47
CA LEU A 343 5.42 -22.93 32.29
C LEU A 343 4.74 -22.91 33.67
N ALA A 344 3.44 -23.18 33.74
CA ALA A 344 2.70 -23.19 35.00
C ALA A 344 3.15 -24.32 35.94
N VAL A 345 3.42 -25.51 35.39
CA VAL A 345 3.96 -26.65 36.16
C VAL A 345 5.42 -26.38 36.56
N LEU A 346 6.26 -25.92 35.63
CA LEU A 346 7.68 -25.64 35.89
C LEU A 346 7.89 -24.56 36.95
N THR A 347 7.04 -23.53 36.93
CA THR A 347 7.14 -22.40 37.87
C THR A 347 6.36 -22.63 39.16
N GLU A 348 5.73 -23.80 39.35
CA GLU A 348 4.84 -24.10 40.47
C GLU A 348 3.89 -22.92 40.74
N TYR A 349 3.14 -22.52 39.70
CA TYR A 349 2.30 -21.33 39.79
C TYR A 349 1.21 -21.51 40.85
N ASP A 350 1.24 -20.65 41.86
CA ASP A 350 0.22 -20.58 42.89
C ASP A 350 -0.28 -19.14 43.00
N TYR A 351 -1.55 -18.98 42.68
CA TYR A 351 -2.28 -17.73 42.75
C TYR A 351 -3.58 -17.98 43.50
N ARG A 352 -3.85 -17.13 44.48
CA ARG A 352 -5.12 -17.11 45.20
C ARG A 352 -5.88 -15.88 44.77
N LYS A 353 -7.02 -16.12 44.10
CA LYS A 353 -7.94 -15.06 43.71
C LYS A 353 -8.42 -14.33 44.95
N THR A 354 -8.12 -13.05 45.05
CA THR A 354 -8.77 -12.16 46.02
C THR A 354 -10.17 -11.85 45.50
N GLU A 355 -11.21 -12.23 46.24
CA GLU A 355 -12.58 -11.88 45.89
C GLU A 355 -12.72 -10.34 45.88
N GLY A 356 -13.22 -9.80 44.77
CA GLY A 356 -13.37 -8.35 44.57
C GLY A 356 -14.69 -7.81 45.12
N GLU A 357 -14.71 -6.52 45.45
CA GLU A 357 -15.81 -5.81 46.10
C GLU A 357 -16.93 -5.35 45.12
N TRP A 358 -17.27 -6.12 44.09
CA TRP A 358 -18.35 -5.75 43.15
C TRP A 358 -19.77 -6.01 43.68
N HIS A 359 -19.91 -6.26 44.98
CA HIS A 359 -21.17 -6.60 45.64
C HIS A 359 -22.26 -5.52 45.43
N GLY A 360 -21.89 -4.24 45.47
CA GLY A 360 -22.86 -3.14 45.28
C GLY A 360 -23.48 -3.10 43.88
N LEU A 361 -22.64 -3.28 42.85
CA LEU A 361 -23.11 -3.33 41.46
C LEU A 361 -23.95 -4.59 41.22
N ALA A 362 -23.45 -5.75 41.64
CA ALA A 362 -24.16 -7.02 41.50
C ALA A 362 -25.54 -6.97 42.17
N ARG A 363 -25.60 -6.43 43.39
CA ARG A 363 -26.84 -6.20 44.12
C ARG A 363 -27.79 -5.28 43.37
N THR A 364 -27.30 -4.14 42.90
CA THR A 364 -28.13 -3.16 42.19
C THR A 364 -28.75 -3.74 40.92
N VAL A 365 -27.93 -4.42 40.09
CA VAL A 365 -28.37 -5.03 38.83
C VAL A 365 -29.36 -6.18 39.06
N THR A 366 -29.15 -6.98 40.11
CA THR A 366 -30.02 -8.13 40.41
C THR A 366 -31.33 -7.74 41.08
N GLU A 367 -31.29 -6.81 42.05
CA GLU A 367 -32.49 -6.30 42.75
C GLU A 367 -33.38 -5.44 41.82
N HIS A 368 -32.79 -4.71 40.87
CA HIS A 368 -33.48 -3.83 39.93
C HIS A 368 -33.44 -4.36 38.48
N ASN A 369 -33.53 -5.68 38.28
CA ASN A 369 -33.36 -6.31 36.96
C ASN A 369 -34.33 -5.81 35.87
N LYS A 370 -35.62 -5.60 36.18
CA LYS A 370 -36.63 -5.13 35.23
C LYS A 370 -36.35 -3.71 34.69
N PRO A 371 -36.16 -2.68 35.54
CA PRO A 371 -35.84 -1.35 35.03
C PRO A 371 -34.48 -1.32 34.32
N VAL A 372 -33.49 -2.09 34.78
CA VAL A 372 -32.20 -2.22 34.09
C VAL A 372 -32.40 -2.77 32.67
N LEU A 373 -33.12 -3.87 32.51
CA LEU A 373 -33.40 -4.46 31.19
C LEU A 373 -34.24 -3.52 30.32
N ALA A 374 -35.20 -2.80 30.89
CA ALA A 374 -36.00 -1.81 30.15
C ALA A 374 -35.14 -0.66 29.62
N VAL A 375 -34.20 -0.14 30.42
CA VAL A 375 -33.26 0.90 29.99
C VAL A 375 -32.33 0.36 28.90
N LEU A 376 -31.76 -0.84 29.07
CA LEU A 376 -30.89 -1.45 28.06
C LEU A 376 -31.65 -1.68 26.74
N LEU A 377 -32.91 -2.12 26.81
CA LEU A 377 -33.76 -2.28 25.63
C LEU A 377 -34.06 -0.93 24.97
N ALA A 378 -34.38 0.10 25.75
CA ALA A 378 -34.63 1.44 25.23
C ALA A 378 -33.39 2.01 24.51
N VAL A 379 -32.20 1.88 25.12
CA VAL A 379 -30.93 2.29 24.49
C VAL A 379 -30.68 1.51 23.21
N CYS A 380 -30.92 0.19 23.20
CA CYS A 380 -30.80 -0.64 22.01
C CYS A 380 -31.76 -0.18 20.89
N LEU A 381 -33.03 0.08 21.21
CA LEU A 381 -34.02 0.57 20.25
C LEU A 381 -33.66 1.94 19.68
N VAL A 382 -33.16 2.86 20.52
CA VAL A 382 -32.65 4.16 20.07
C VAL A 382 -31.46 3.97 19.13
N SER A 383 -30.51 3.11 19.50
CA SER A 383 -29.34 2.81 18.65
C SER A 383 -29.75 2.24 17.30
N ILE A 384 -30.73 1.33 17.25
CA ILE A 384 -31.28 0.78 15.99
C ILE A 384 -31.95 1.88 15.17
N GLY A 385 -32.71 2.77 15.81
CA GLY A 385 -33.35 3.91 15.14
C GLY A 385 -32.37 4.91 14.54
N LEU A 386 -31.12 4.95 15.03
CA LEU A 386 -30.06 5.83 14.54
C LEU A 386 -29.17 5.21 13.46
N ILE A 387 -29.30 3.91 13.15
CA ILE A 387 -28.54 3.24 12.08
C ILE A 387 -28.64 3.99 10.73
N PRO A 388 -29.82 4.50 10.30
CA PRO A 388 -29.92 5.24 9.03
C PRO A 388 -29.12 6.54 8.96
N ALA A 389 -28.65 7.07 10.09
CA ALA A 389 -27.81 8.26 10.16
C ALA A 389 -26.30 7.95 10.03
N LEU A 390 -25.92 6.68 9.81
CA LEU A 390 -24.53 6.31 9.54
C LEU A 390 -24.14 6.80 8.14
N GLU A 391 -23.15 7.69 8.10
CA GLU A 391 -22.51 8.13 6.86
C GLU A 391 -21.37 7.17 6.48
N THR A 392 -21.24 6.87 5.19
CA THR A 392 -20.16 6.04 4.65
C THR A 392 -19.18 6.91 3.90
N ASN A 393 -17.91 6.90 4.30
CA ASN A 393 -16.84 7.55 3.58
C ASN A 393 -16.03 6.51 2.79
N ILE A 394 -15.82 6.77 1.50
CA ILE A 394 -15.06 5.90 0.57
C ILE A 394 -13.82 6.65 0.07
N ASP A 395 -13.58 7.88 0.53
CA ASP A 395 -12.37 8.60 0.16
C ASP A 395 -11.16 8.01 0.89
N TYR A 396 -10.31 7.32 0.12
CA TYR A 396 -9.08 6.74 0.63
C TYR A 396 -8.03 7.81 0.95
N LEU A 397 -8.13 9.00 0.37
CA LEU A 397 -7.19 10.09 0.63
C LEU A 397 -7.37 10.64 2.05
N GLU A 398 -8.60 10.68 2.55
CA GLU A 398 -8.88 11.07 3.94
C GLU A 398 -8.39 10.04 4.99
N MET A 399 -7.97 8.84 4.56
CA MET A 399 -7.38 7.83 5.47
C MET A 399 -5.88 7.98 5.64
N VAL A 400 -5.24 8.83 4.84
CA VAL A 400 -3.80 9.08 4.86
C VAL A 400 -3.50 10.17 5.91
N PRO A 401 -2.39 10.09 6.66
CA PRO A 401 -1.99 11.18 7.55
C PRO A 401 -1.86 12.52 6.81
N ASP A 402 -2.42 13.59 7.38
CA ASP A 402 -2.45 14.94 6.78
C ASP A 402 -1.05 15.52 6.48
N ASP A 403 0.00 14.99 7.10
CA ASP A 403 1.39 15.43 6.97
C ASP A 403 2.21 14.62 5.94
N GLU A 404 1.59 13.72 5.19
CA GLU A 404 2.28 12.88 4.21
C GLU A 404 2.53 13.63 2.88
N PRO A 405 3.79 13.81 2.44
CA PRO A 405 4.12 14.57 1.22
C PRO A 405 3.49 14.04 -0.06
N THR A 406 3.09 12.77 -0.09
CA THR A 406 2.41 12.15 -1.26
C THR A 406 0.97 12.65 -1.45
N LEU A 407 0.38 13.34 -0.46
CA LEU A 407 -0.94 13.99 -0.56
C LEU A 407 -0.87 15.42 -1.12
N GLU A 408 0.23 16.13 -0.88
CA GLU A 408 0.41 17.52 -1.34
C GLU A 408 0.72 17.61 -2.84
N GLY A 409 1.19 16.51 -3.44
CA GLY A 409 1.72 16.43 -4.81
C GLY A 409 0.70 16.25 -5.93
#